data_AF-A0A6P7H1U5-F1
#
_entry.id   AF-A0A6P7H1U5-F1
#
_cell.length_a   1.000
_cell.length_b   1.000
_cell.length_c   1.000
_cell.angle_alpha   90.00
_cell.angle_beta   90.00
_cell.angle_gamma   90.00
#
_symmetry.space_group_name_H-M   'P 1'
#
loop_
_entity.id
_entity.type
_entity.pdbx_description
1 polymer ?
#
loop_
_entity_poly.entity_id
_entity_poly.type
_entity_poly.pdbx_seq_one_letter_code
_entity_poly.pdbx_strand_id
1 'polypeptide(L)'
;MKFGCSSIFLIAFTAFVYGQEQVEEQIIGRQEYAVEKIAQVWPWNDKVDDRPFRTRDCFRPVDGSPEPISCKAFLLAWRWDMKSKSCKPSAFGGCNKTKNLFFTKAECEAVAKPVCKKFSDILENINLIDVLDVLIYKLQE
;
A
#
# COMPACT_ATOMS: atom_id res chain seq x y z
N MET A 1 -45.57 1.42 30.95
CA MET A 1 -45.02 0.57 29.87
C MET A 1 -43.82 1.28 29.26
N LYS A 2 -42.62 0.75 29.49
CA LYS A 2 -41.37 1.22 28.87
C LYS A 2 -41.22 0.48 27.54
N PHE A 3 -41.19 1.18 26.41
CA PHE A 3 -40.78 0.61 25.13
C PHE A 3 -39.50 1.31 24.68
N GLY A 4 -38.49 0.49 24.41
CA GLY A 4 -37.10 0.90 24.23
C GLY A 4 -36.85 1.64 22.92
N CYS A 5 -36.31 2.85 23.04
CA CYS A 5 -35.77 3.64 21.93
C CYS A 5 -34.30 3.26 21.62
N SER A 6 -33.76 2.24 22.30
CA SER A 6 -32.33 1.91 22.28
C SER A 6 -31.93 0.99 21.12
N SER A 7 -32.83 0.18 20.57
CA SER A 7 -32.46 -0.86 19.58
C SER A 7 -32.44 -0.36 18.14
N ILE A 8 -33.27 0.63 17.77
CA ILE A 8 -33.38 1.10 16.38
C ILE A 8 -32.16 1.93 15.97
N PHE A 9 -31.64 2.78 16.87
CA PHE A 9 -30.41 3.54 16.62
C PHE A 9 -29.18 2.65 16.48
N LEU A 10 -29.08 1.59 17.29
CA LEU A 10 -28.01 0.59 17.17
C LEU A 10 -28.10 -0.15 15.84
N ILE A 11 -29.29 -0.57 15.42
CA ILE A 11 -29.49 -1.28 14.13
C ILE A 11 -29.20 -0.36 12.94
N ALA A 12 -29.60 0.92 12.98
CA ALA A 12 -29.32 1.87 11.91
C ALA A 12 -27.84 2.25 11.83
N PHE A 13 -27.17 2.42 12.98
CA PHE A 13 -25.74 2.71 13.05
C PHE A 13 -24.91 1.50 12.60
N THR A 14 -25.28 0.27 13.02
CA THR A 14 -24.63 -0.94 12.51
C THR A 14 -24.91 -1.11 11.03
N ALA A 15 -26.14 -0.94 10.53
CA ALA A 15 -26.43 -1.03 9.10
C ALA A 15 -25.67 0.03 8.26
N PHE A 16 -25.47 1.24 8.77
CA PHE A 16 -24.67 2.27 8.11
C PHE A 16 -23.16 1.94 8.14
N VAL A 17 -22.63 1.48 9.27
CA VAL A 17 -21.21 1.07 9.40
C VAL A 17 -20.92 -0.19 8.57
N TYR A 18 -21.75 -1.23 8.68
CA TYR A 18 -21.67 -2.42 7.83
C TYR A 18 -21.88 -2.06 6.36
N GLY A 19 -22.78 -1.12 6.04
CA GLY A 19 -22.99 -0.64 4.66
C GLY A 19 -21.77 0.08 4.09
N GLN A 20 -21.02 0.84 4.89
CA GLN A 20 -19.76 1.47 4.46
C GLN A 20 -18.67 0.41 4.18
N GLU A 21 -18.52 -0.58 5.06
CA GLU A 21 -17.51 -1.64 4.96
C GLU A 21 -17.78 -2.59 3.78
N GLN A 22 -19.04 -2.97 3.55
CA GLN A 22 -19.45 -3.85 2.44
C GLN A 22 -19.36 -3.19 1.06
N VAL A 23 -19.59 -1.88 0.97
CA VAL A 23 -19.46 -1.14 -0.31
C VAL A 23 -18.00 -1.03 -0.72
N GLU A 24 -17.08 -0.79 0.22
CA GLU A 24 -15.65 -0.72 -0.05
C GLU A 24 -15.12 -2.06 -0.57
N GLU A 25 -15.47 -3.17 0.10
CA GLU A 25 -15.08 -4.53 -0.29
C GLU A 25 -15.65 -4.94 -1.67
N GLN A 26 -16.88 -4.53 -2.01
CA GLN A 26 -17.50 -4.83 -3.31
C GLN A 26 -16.92 -4.00 -4.48
N ILE A 27 -16.54 -2.74 -4.23
CA ILE A 27 -15.85 -1.89 -5.23
C ILE A 27 -14.42 -2.41 -5.45
N ILE A 28 -13.70 -2.72 -4.37
CA ILE A 28 -12.38 -3.34 -4.41
C ILE A 28 -12.44 -4.65 -5.21
N GLY A 29 -13.39 -5.54 -4.89
CA GLY A 29 -13.53 -6.82 -5.58
C GLY A 29 -13.87 -6.70 -7.09
N ARG A 30 -14.71 -5.74 -7.49
CA ARG A 30 -14.99 -5.47 -8.92
C ARG A 30 -13.75 -4.97 -9.67
N GLN A 31 -12.94 -4.14 -9.01
CA GLN A 31 -11.72 -3.60 -9.61
C GLN A 31 -10.58 -4.62 -9.62
N GLU A 32 -10.44 -5.47 -8.60
CA GLU A 32 -9.49 -6.59 -8.59
C GLU A 32 -9.79 -7.56 -9.74
N TYR A 33 -11.05 -7.90 -9.99
CA TYR A 33 -11.45 -8.71 -11.15
C TYR A 33 -11.09 -8.04 -12.50
N ALA A 34 -11.36 -6.74 -12.63
CA ALA A 34 -11.00 -5.99 -13.83
C ALA A 34 -9.48 -5.96 -14.03
N VAL A 35 -8.70 -5.79 -12.97
CA VAL A 35 -7.24 -5.79 -13.04
C VAL A 35 -6.68 -7.17 -13.35
N GLU A 36 -7.22 -8.27 -12.79
CA GLU A 36 -6.80 -9.62 -13.16
C GLU A 36 -7.06 -9.92 -14.64
N LYS A 37 -8.20 -9.47 -15.17
CA LYS A 37 -8.56 -9.61 -16.59
C LYS A 37 -7.78 -8.69 -17.52
N ILE A 38 -7.42 -7.47 -17.08
CA ILE A 38 -6.68 -6.51 -17.90
C ILE A 38 -5.15 -6.74 -17.78
N ALA A 39 -4.63 -7.25 -16.67
CA ALA A 39 -3.20 -7.55 -16.48
C ALA A 39 -2.67 -8.57 -17.50
N GLN A 40 -3.53 -9.49 -17.96
CA GLN A 40 -3.20 -10.45 -19.02
C GLN A 40 -3.10 -9.83 -20.42
N VAL A 41 -3.65 -8.62 -20.60
CA VAL A 41 -3.69 -7.90 -21.88
C VAL A 41 -2.96 -6.56 -21.81
N TRP A 42 -2.38 -6.21 -20.65
CA TRP A 42 -1.79 -4.90 -20.43
C TRP A 42 -0.49 -4.78 -21.24
N PRO A 43 -0.47 -4.02 -22.36
CA PRO A 43 0.66 -4.01 -23.27
C PRO A 43 1.58 -2.87 -22.86
N TRP A 44 2.38 -3.06 -21.81
CA TRP A 44 3.53 -2.17 -21.61
C TRP A 44 4.74 -2.77 -22.33
N ASN A 45 5.25 -2.03 -23.31
CA ASN A 45 6.56 -2.23 -23.92
C ASN A 45 7.69 -1.67 -23.00
N ASP A 46 7.43 -1.60 -21.69
CA ASP A 46 8.37 -1.10 -20.69
C ASP A 46 9.17 -2.25 -20.11
N LYS A 47 10.44 -1.95 -19.79
CA LYS A 47 11.36 -2.88 -19.16
C LYS A 47 10.80 -3.32 -17.82
N VAL A 48 10.22 -4.52 -17.77
CA VAL A 48 9.81 -5.17 -16.53
C VAL A 48 11.06 -5.26 -15.65
N ASP A 49 11.11 -4.46 -14.59
CA ASP A 49 12.15 -4.57 -13.57
C ASP A 49 11.92 -5.89 -12.83
N ASP A 50 12.63 -6.95 -13.21
CA ASP A 50 12.47 -8.33 -12.74
C ASP A 50 13.24 -8.63 -11.44
N ARG A 51 14.08 -7.70 -10.99
CA ARG A 51 14.87 -7.86 -9.76
C ARG A 51 13.96 -8.06 -8.54
N PRO A 52 14.45 -8.67 -7.44
CA PRO A 52 13.68 -8.79 -6.21
C PRO A 52 13.32 -7.44 -5.59
N PHE A 53 12.23 -7.41 -4.82
CA PHE A 53 11.82 -6.27 -4.00
C PHE A 53 12.85 -6.03 -2.89
N ARG A 54 13.26 -4.77 -2.68
CA ARG A 54 14.31 -4.38 -1.72
C ARG A 54 13.82 -3.27 -0.81
N THR A 55 14.54 -3.02 0.28
CA THR A 55 14.26 -1.94 1.25
C THR A 55 14.08 -0.56 0.60
N ARG A 56 14.88 -0.25 -0.43
CA ARG A 56 14.74 1.02 -1.19
C ARG A 56 13.38 1.19 -1.86
N ASP A 57 12.69 0.09 -2.16
CA ASP A 57 11.40 0.12 -2.83
C ASP A 57 10.29 0.57 -1.86
N CYS A 58 10.43 0.37 -0.55
CA CYS A 58 9.44 0.73 0.48
C CYS A 58 8.99 2.20 0.47
N PHE A 59 9.85 3.11 -0.01
CA PHE A 59 9.57 4.54 -0.07
C PHE A 59 9.10 5.01 -1.45
N ARG A 60 9.07 4.11 -2.44
CA ARG A 60 8.73 4.52 -3.80
C ARG A 60 7.26 4.97 -3.88
N PRO A 61 6.98 6.06 -4.63
CA PRO A 61 5.63 6.49 -4.95
C PRO A 61 4.89 5.45 -5.80
N VAL A 62 3.59 5.68 -6.03
CA VAL A 62 2.73 4.81 -6.85
C VAL A 62 3.27 4.69 -8.28
N ASP A 63 3.57 5.84 -8.89
CA ASP A 63 4.20 5.93 -10.19
C ASP A 63 5.61 6.52 -10.09
N GLY A 64 6.46 6.25 -11.07
CA GLY A 64 7.81 6.81 -11.15
C GLY A 64 7.86 8.20 -11.77
N SER A 65 6.72 8.84 -12.01
CA SER A 65 6.63 10.12 -12.70
C SER A 65 6.85 11.29 -11.74
N PRO A 66 7.47 12.39 -12.19
CA PRO A 66 7.52 13.63 -11.42
C PRO A 66 6.15 14.32 -11.32
N GLU A 67 5.23 14.05 -12.26
CA GLU A 67 3.86 14.57 -12.23
C GLU A 67 2.91 13.65 -11.44
N PRO A 68 1.97 14.20 -10.64
CA PRO A 68 1.11 13.44 -9.74
C PRO A 68 0.25 12.35 -10.41
N ILE A 69 -0.02 12.50 -11.71
CA ILE A 69 -0.80 11.55 -12.53
C ILE A 69 -0.30 11.67 -13.98
N SER A 70 0.77 10.95 -14.33
CA SER A 70 1.28 10.97 -15.73
C SER A 70 0.32 10.31 -16.73
N CYS A 71 -0.48 9.34 -16.27
CA CYS A 71 -1.45 8.62 -17.10
C CYS A 71 -2.85 8.69 -16.50
N LYS A 72 -3.87 8.79 -17.37
CA LYS A 72 -5.24 9.18 -17.00
C LYS A 72 -6.18 8.01 -16.71
N ALA A 73 -5.66 6.79 -16.50
CA ALA A 73 -6.50 5.69 -16.02
C ALA A 73 -6.78 5.85 -14.52
N PHE A 74 -7.85 5.22 -14.04
CA PHE A 74 -8.13 5.12 -12.61
C PHE A 74 -8.21 3.64 -12.23
N LEU A 75 -7.07 3.10 -11.80
CA LEU A 75 -6.96 1.72 -11.36
C LEU A 75 -6.74 1.71 -9.86
N LEU A 76 -7.55 0.93 -9.15
CA LEU A 76 -7.28 0.66 -7.76
C LEU A 76 -6.13 -0.35 -7.65
N ALA A 77 -5.16 -0.01 -6.81
CA ALA A 77 -4.00 -0.80 -6.52
C ALA A 77 -3.67 -0.69 -5.03
N TRP A 78 -2.64 -1.41 -4.60
CA TRP A 78 -2.18 -1.49 -3.23
C TRP A 78 -0.72 -1.07 -3.14
N ARG A 79 -0.38 -0.30 -2.11
CA ARG A 79 0.99 0.17 -1.86
C ARG A 79 1.35 -0.02 -0.39
N TRP A 80 2.60 -0.35 -0.11
CA TRP A 80 3.10 -0.31 1.26
C TRP A 80 3.26 1.14 1.72
N ASP A 81 2.63 1.47 2.84
CA ASP A 81 2.78 2.74 3.51
C ASP A 81 3.66 2.59 4.75
N MET A 82 4.83 3.24 4.73
CA MET A 82 5.81 3.16 5.81
C MET A 82 5.31 3.74 7.13
N LYS A 83 4.42 4.75 7.08
CA LYS A 83 3.89 5.41 8.28
C LYS A 83 2.92 4.51 9.05
N SER A 84 1.99 3.89 8.33
CA SER A 84 1.01 2.96 8.92
C SER A 84 1.52 1.53 9.03
N LYS A 85 2.72 1.24 8.50
CA LYS A 85 3.31 -0.11 8.42
C LYS A 85 2.33 -1.15 7.85
N SER A 86 1.57 -0.74 6.83
CA SER A 86 0.52 -1.58 6.24
C SER A 86 0.34 -1.30 4.75
N CYS A 87 -0.23 -2.27 4.04
CA CYS A 87 -0.64 -2.08 2.66
C CYS A 87 -1.94 -1.27 2.62
N LYS A 88 -1.94 -0.18 1.84
CA LYS A 88 -3.07 0.74 1.69
C LYS A 88 -3.53 0.80 0.24
N PRO A 89 -4.83 1.03 -0.01
CA PRO A 89 -5.34 1.30 -1.35
C PRO A 89 -4.68 2.57 -1.92
N SER A 90 -4.50 2.60 -3.23
CA SER A 90 -3.88 3.69 -3.98
C SER A 90 -4.45 3.75 -5.39
N ALA A 91 -4.62 4.97 -5.93
CA ALA A 91 -5.05 5.18 -7.30
C ALA A 91 -3.85 5.18 -8.24
N PHE A 92 -3.88 4.34 -9.26
CA PHE A 92 -2.81 4.18 -10.25
C PHE A 92 -3.27 4.65 -11.63
N GLY A 93 -2.47 5.54 -12.22
CA GLY A 93 -2.71 6.16 -13.53
C GLY A 93 -2.61 5.21 -14.73
N GLY A 94 -2.10 4.00 -14.53
CA GLY A 94 -1.98 2.97 -15.56
C GLY A 94 -0.56 2.75 -16.07
N CYS A 95 0.37 3.71 -15.94
CA CYS A 95 1.73 3.63 -16.46
C CYS A 95 2.81 3.93 -15.42
N ASN A 96 4.08 3.62 -15.73
CA ASN A 96 5.23 3.91 -14.87
C ASN A 96 5.10 3.32 -13.45
N LYS A 97 4.47 2.15 -13.34
CA LYS A 97 4.29 1.41 -12.08
C LYS A 97 5.63 1.25 -11.37
N THR A 98 5.69 1.62 -10.09
CA THR A 98 6.86 1.29 -9.26
C THR A 98 6.73 -0.12 -8.67
N LYS A 99 7.82 -0.61 -8.07
CA LYS A 99 7.80 -1.88 -7.32
C LYS A 99 6.96 -1.82 -6.03
N ASN A 100 6.71 -0.63 -5.50
CA ASN A 100 5.83 -0.45 -4.34
C ASN A 100 4.41 -0.13 -4.78
N LEU A 101 3.93 -0.94 -5.72
CA LEU A 101 2.56 -0.92 -6.19
C LEU A 101 2.21 -2.35 -6.60
N PHE A 102 1.07 -2.83 -6.14
CA PHE A 102 0.61 -4.21 -6.26
C PHE A 102 -0.85 -4.18 -6.67
N PHE A 103 -1.31 -5.20 -7.36
CA PHE A 103 -2.69 -5.19 -7.85
C PHE A 103 -3.68 -5.76 -6.82
N THR A 104 -3.17 -6.53 -5.87
CA THR A 104 -3.96 -7.08 -4.77
C THR A 104 -3.32 -6.75 -3.42
N LYS A 105 -4.15 -6.70 -2.37
CA LYS A 105 -3.66 -6.54 -1.00
C LYS A 105 -2.74 -7.69 -0.60
N ALA A 106 -3.12 -8.91 -0.97
CA ALA A 106 -2.39 -10.13 -0.63
C ALA A 106 -0.96 -10.12 -1.21
N GLU A 107 -0.80 -9.69 -2.47
CA GLU A 107 0.52 -9.55 -3.10
C GLU A 107 1.39 -8.52 -2.36
N CYS A 108 0.82 -7.36 -2.04
CA CYS A 108 1.51 -6.33 -1.26
C CYS A 108 1.97 -6.86 0.10
N GLU A 109 1.09 -7.54 0.82
CA GLU A 109 1.40 -8.10 2.14
C GLU A 109 2.43 -9.22 2.06
N ALA A 110 2.41 -10.05 1.01
CA ALA A 110 3.40 -11.12 0.83
C ALA A 110 4.79 -10.57 0.49
N VAL A 111 4.88 -9.52 -0.32
CA VAL A 111 6.16 -9.01 -0.86
C VAL A 111 6.74 -7.88 0.00
N ALA A 112 5.95 -6.83 0.28
CA ALA A 112 6.47 -5.61 0.90
C ALA A 112 6.57 -5.73 2.42
N LYS A 113 5.56 -6.32 3.09
CA LYS A 113 5.52 -6.43 4.55
C LYS A 113 6.78 -7.09 5.16
N PRO A 114 7.27 -8.26 4.71
CA PRO A 114 8.44 -8.89 5.33
C PRO A 114 9.73 -8.06 5.17
N VAL A 115 9.84 -7.25 4.12
CA VAL A 115 11.00 -6.41 3.85
C VAL A 115 10.90 -5.07 4.60
N CYS A 116 9.80 -4.35 4.38
CA CYS A 116 9.62 -2.98 4.87
C CYS A 116 9.32 -2.91 6.35
N LYS A 117 8.55 -3.86 6.90
CA LYS A 117 8.30 -3.90 8.34
C LYS A 117 9.58 -4.21 9.10
N LYS A 118 10.34 -5.22 8.66
CA LYS A 118 11.65 -5.55 9.25
C LYS A 118 12.59 -4.34 9.24
N PHE A 119 12.63 -3.59 8.13
CA PHE A 119 13.44 -2.38 8.05
C PHE A 119 12.95 -1.27 8.99
N SER A 120 11.64 -1.02 9.05
CA SER A 120 11.06 -0.04 9.97
C SER A 120 11.35 -0.38 11.42
N ASP A 121 11.26 -1.66 11.78
CA ASP A 121 11.52 -2.13 13.14
C ASP A 121 13.02 -1.99 13.47
N ILE A 122 13.93 -2.17 12.51
CA ILE A 122 15.36 -1.85 12.69
C ILE A 122 15.55 -0.36 12.95
N LEU A 123 14.95 0.51 12.14
CA LEU A 123 15.10 1.97 12.27
C LEU A 123 14.62 2.51 13.62
N GLU A 124 13.55 1.95 14.17
CA GLU A 124 13.00 2.37 15.47
C GLU A 124 13.88 1.96 16.67
N ASN A 125 14.77 0.99 16.47
CA ASN A 125 15.68 0.50 17.51
C ASN A 125 17.12 1.00 17.34
N ILE A 126 17.39 1.85 16.34
CA ILE A 126 18.72 2.47 16.17
C ILE A 126 18.76 3.76 16.99
N ASN A 127 19.71 3.86 17.93
CA ASN A 127 20.01 5.12 18.58
C ASN A 127 20.92 5.96 17.66
N LEU A 128 20.65 7.26 17.58
CA LEU A 128 21.52 8.20 16.87
C LEU A 128 22.95 8.17 17.44
N ILE A 129 23.10 7.88 18.73
CA ILE A 129 24.40 7.70 19.39
C ILE A 129 25.16 6.50 18.78
N ASP A 130 24.50 5.36 18.54
CA ASP A 130 25.15 4.17 17.95
C ASP A 130 25.68 4.46 16.54
N VAL A 131 24.93 5.25 15.76
CA VAL A 131 25.35 5.67 14.41
C VAL A 131 26.51 6.65 14.49
N LEU A 132 26.45 7.60 15.42
CA LEU A 132 27.52 8.56 15.64
C LEU A 132 28.80 7.87 16.10
N ASP A 133 28.74 6.88 16.98
CA ASP A 133 29.91 6.14 17.46
C ASP A 133 30.62 5.41 16.31
N VAL A 134 29.86 4.77 15.41
CA VAL A 134 30.41 4.12 14.21
C VAL A 134 31.04 5.14 13.25
N LEU A 135 30.39 6.29 13.04
CA LEU A 135 30.91 7.34 12.17
C LEU A 135 32.15 8.03 12.76
N ILE A 136 32.16 8.28 14.08
CA ILE A 136 33.32 8.85 14.79
C ILE A 136 34.51 7.91 14.67
N TYR A 137 34.31 6.60 14.90
CA TYR A 137 35.35 5.60 14.70
C TYR A 137 35.91 5.62 13.27
N LYS A 138 35.05 5.73 12.25
CA LYS A 138 35.47 5.81 10.83
C LYS A 138 36.15 7.11 10.41
N LEU A 139 36.00 8.18 11.19
CA LEU A 139 36.69 9.46 10.97
C LEU A 139 38.04 9.55 11.70
N GLN A 140 38.37 8.54 12.53
CA GLN A 140 39.65 8.42 13.23
C GLN A 140 40.68 7.56 12.47
N GLU A 141 40.28 6.91 11.36
CA GLU A 141 41.16 6.31 10.35
C GLU A 141 41.65 7.38 9.36
#